data_AF-A0A7K1APM9-F1
#
_entry.id   AF-A0A7K1APM9-F1
#
_cell.length_a   1.000
_cell.length_b   1.000
_cell.length_c   1.000
_cell.angle_alpha   90.00
_cell.angle_beta   90.00
_cell.angle_gamma   90.00
#
_symmetry.space_group_name_H-M   'P 1'
#
loop_
_entity.id
_entity.type
_entity.pdbx_description
1 polymer ?
#
loop_
_entity_poly.entity_id
_entity_poly.type
_entity_poly.pdbx_seq_one_letter_code
_entity_poly.pdbx_strand_id
1 'polypeptide(L)'
;MIPQGVTFDIGGIIYSDDVFKRAIFGALEEIAGNIDAQKFESVYNEHLKSQSGSLRSKLCVEFLGSLDSKEELMKRATAKWIFTENDLYADAKNCIETMRSTGCKIGIVANQARTVVQALERDSIAQLVDFLGVSAVVGIEKPDPAIFKLALNELGTAPEQTVHVGNRLDTDVLPAQKLGMCTAWILRGEANPDPTDADLKTPDIVLPSLVGIPEAIAAL
;
A
#
# COMPACT_ATOMS: atom_id res chain seq x y z
N MET A 1 3.94 1.38 -25.02
CA MET A 1 2.90 0.31 -25.03
C MET A 1 1.67 0.88 -24.35
N ILE A 2 0.44 0.60 -24.81
CA ILE A 2 -0.76 1.11 -24.12
C ILE A 2 -1.12 0.13 -22.99
N PRO A 3 -1.03 0.52 -21.72
CA PRO A 3 -1.42 -0.36 -20.62
C PRO A 3 -2.92 -0.63 -20.69
N GLN A 4 -3.28 -1.86 -20.38
CA GLN A 4 -4.67 -2.32 -20.33
C GLN A 4 -5.18 -2.41 -18.90
N GLY A 5 -4.27 -2.48 -17.92
CA GLY A 5 -4.59 -2.53 -16.50
C GLY A 5 -3.69 -1.63 -15.66
N VAL A 6 -4.25 -1.08 -14.59
CA VAL A 6 -3.48 -0.44 -13.52
C VAL A 6 -3.98 -0.97 -12.20
N THR A 7 -3.05 -1.40 -11.35
CA THR A 7 -3.35 -1.81 -9.98
C THR A 7 -2.75 -0.82 -9.01
N PHE A 8 -3.46 -0.49 -7.94
CA PHE A 8 -3.00 0.44 -6.91
C PHE A 8 -2.89 -0.29 -5.56
N ASP A 9 -1.84 0.01 -4.80
CA ASP A 9 -1.92 -0.14 -3.34
C ASP A 9 -2.88 0.89 -2.73
N ILE A 10 -3.18 0.76 -1.44
CA ILE A 10 -3.99 1.70 -0.68
C ILE A 10 -3.13 2.58 0.22
N GLY A 11 -2.24 1.99 1.03
CA GLY A 11 -1.51 2.71 2.07
C GLY A 11 -0.43 3.60 1.46
N GLY A 12 -0.46 4.90 1.75
CA GLY A 12 0.44 5.86 1.11
C GLY A 12 0.14 6.12 -0.37
N ILE A 13 -0.85 5.45 -0.96
CA ILE A 13 -1.24 5.61 -2.37
C ILE A 13 -2.61 6.26 -2.50
N ILE A 14 -3.67 5.61 -2.01
CA ILE A 14 -5.01 6.20 -2.01
C ILE A 14 -5.27 6.93 -0.69
N TYR A 15 -4.87 6.31 0.42
CA TYR A 15 -5.05 6.84 1.76
C TYR A 15 -3.73 6.94 2.53
N SER A 16 -3.60 7.87 3.47
CA SER A 16 -2.41 7.99 4.31
C SER A 16 -2.16 6.74 5.16
N ASP A 17 -0.90 6.32 5.24
CA ASP A 17 -0.44 5.26 6.17
C ASP A 17 -0.56 5.67 7.64
N ASP A 18 -0.77 6.97 7.93
CA ASP A 18 -1.03 7.46 9.29
C ASP A 18 -2.22 6.76 9.94
N VAL A 19 -3.14 6.19 9.15
CA VAL A 19 -4.26 5.39 9.62
C VAL A 19 -3.79 4.14 10.33
N PHE A 20 -2.87 3.39 9.74
CA PHE A 20 -2.32 2.22 10.39
C PHE A 20 -1.42 2.64 11.55
N LYS A 21 -0.59 3.67 11.35
CA LYS A 21 0.34 4.19 12.34
C LYS A 21 -0.35 4.60 13.65
N ARG A 22 -1.43 5.38 13.59
CA ARG A 22 -2.21 5.77 14.78
C ARG A 22 -2.93 4.58 15.42
N ALA A 23 -3.42 3.65 14.61
CA ALA A 23 -4.14 2.48 15.10
C ALA A 23 -3.24 1.52 15.87
N ILE A 24 -2.03 1.24 15.35
CA ILE A 24 -1.05 0.38 16.00
C ILE A 24 -0.45 1.06 17.24
N PHE A 25 -0.22 2.38 17.19
CA PHE A 25 0.24 3.15 18.35
C PHE A 25 -0.77 3.07 19.50
N GLY A 26 -2.05 3.39 19.25
CA GLY A 26 -3.09 3.31 20.28
C GLY A 26 -3.32 1.88 20.80
N ALA A 27 -3.10 0.86 19.96
CA ALA A 27 -3.15 -0.53 20.41
C ALA A 27 -1.98 -0.91 21.32
N LEU A 28 -0.77 -0.40 21.05
CA LEU A 28 0.38 -0.56 21.93
C LEU A 28 0.15 0.15 23.28
N GLU A 29 -0.39 1.37 23.28
CA GLU A 29 -0.71 2.09 24.51
C GLU A 29 -1.70 1.33 25.40
N GLU A 30 -2.69 0.67 24.81
CA GLU A 30 -3.66 -0.13 25.56
C GLU A 30 -3.05 -1.40 26.17
N ILE A 31 -2.03 -1.99 25.56
CA ILE A 31 -1.42 -3.25 26.02
C ILE A 31 -0.28 -2.97 27.01
N ALA A 32 0.64 -2.07 26.64
CA ALA A 32 1.87 -1.81 27.39
C ALA A 32 1.75 -0.63 28.37
N GLY A 33 0.70 0.20 28.24
CA GLY A 33 0.62 1.48 28.92
C GLY A 33 1.42 2.57 28.18
N ASN A 34 1.84 3.61 28.90
CA ASN A 34 2.50 4.80 28.34
C ASN A 34 3.76 4.44 27.54
N ILE A 35 3.65 4.36 26.21
CA ILE A 35 4.77 4.10 25.30
C ILE A 35 5.50 5.39 24.95
N ASP A 36 6.82 5.29 24.77
CA ASP A 36 7.62 6.42 24.30
C ASP A 36 7.34 6.69 22.82
N ALA A 37 6.66 7.80 22.54
CA ALA A 37 6.33 8.22 21.18
C ALA A 37 7.57 8.48 20.30
N GLN A 38 8.66 9.03 20.87
CA GLN A 38 9.89 9.25 20.10
C GLN A 38 10.53 7.92 19.71
N LYS A 39 10.51 6.95 20.62
CA LYS A 39 11.00 5.61 20.33
C LYS A 39 10.16 4.91 19.27
N PHE A 40 8.84 5.05 19.32
CA PHE A 40 7.93 4.52 18.29
C PHE A 40 8.25 5.08 16.91
N GLU A 41 8.42 6.41 16.82
CA GLU A 41 8.82 7.08 15.59
C GLU A 41 10.17 6.58 15.07
N SER A 42 11.15 6.36 15.95
CA SER A 42 12.45 5.78 15.55
C SER A 42 12.29 4.41 14.90
N VAL A 43 11.56 3.49 15.53
CA VAL A 43 11.34 2.14 15.01
C VAL A 43 10.56 2.16 13.69
N TYR A 44 9.56 3.04 13.59
CA TYR A 44 8.80 3.23 12.36
C TYR A 44 9.70 3.72 11.23
N ASN A 45 10.49 4.77 11.46
CA ASN A 45 11.40 5.34 10.46
C ASN A 45 12.52 4.38 10.05
N GLU A 46 13.09 3.63 11.00
CA GLU A 46 14.04 2.56 10.71
C GLU A 46 13.41 1.47 9.84
N HIS A 47 12.13 1.13 10.09
CA HIS A 47 11.42 0.20 9.23
C HIS A 47 11.26 0.75 7.81
N LEU A 48 10.87 2.01 7.64
CA LEU A 48 10.75 2.65 6.33
C LEU A 48 12.07 2.61 5.56
N LYS A 49 13.19 2.94 6.20
CA LYS A 49 14.52 2.91 5.57
C LYS A 49 14.96 1.50 5.19
N SER A 50 14.65 0.53 6.04
CA SER A 50 15.06 -0.86 5.80
C SER A 50 14.32 -1.55 4.66
N GLN A 51 13.12 -1.06 4.28
CA GLN A 51 12.19 -1.68 3.32
C GLN A 51 12.18 -3.21 3.44
N SER A 52 12.10 -3.73 4.67
CA SER A 52 12.21 -5.17 4.91
C SER A 52 11.61 -5.63 6.23
N GLY A 53 11.12 -6.87 6.19
CA GLY A 53 10.49 -7.53 7.32
C GLY A 53 9.11 -6.95 7.65
N SER A 54 8.60 -7.30 8.82
CA SER A 54 7.26 -6.88 9.26
C SER A 54 7.36 -5.78 10.31
N LEU A 55 6.83 -4.58 10.01
CA LEU A 55 6.69 -3.50 11.00
C LEU A 55 5.97 -3.99 12.26
N ARG A 56 4.91 -4.77 12.07
CA ARG A 56 4.11 -5.38 13.16
C ARG A 56 4.97 -6.21 14.09
N SER A 57 5.85 -7.05 13.55
CA SER A 57 6.79 -7.85 14.36
C SER A 57 7.82 -6.97 15.06
N LYS A 58 8.38 -5.96 14.37
CA LYS A 58 9.38 -5.04 14.97
C LYS A 58 8.78 -4.28 16.16
N LEU A 59 7.59 -3.71 15.99
CA LEU A 59 6.85 -3.00 17.06
C LEU A 59 6.48 -3.94 18.20
N CYS A 60 6.01 -5.15 17.92
CA CYS A 60 5.67 -6.11 18.96
C CYS A 60 6.89 -6.49 19.81
N VAL A 61 8.03 -6.79 19.18
CA VAL A 61 9.26 -7.12 19.93
C VAL A 61 9.76 -5.92 20.72
N GLU A 62 9.79 -4.73 20.12
CA GLU A 62 10.31 -3.53 20.80
C GLU A 62 9.49 -3.17 22.03
N PHE A 63 8.16 -3.13 21.90
CA PHE A 63 7.29 -2.58 22.94
C PHE A 63 6.68 -3.64 23.86
N LEU A 64 6.57 -4.89 23.40
CA LEU A 64 5.96 -5.99 24.16
C LEU A 64 6.98 -7.09 24.52
N GLY A 65 8.25 -6.95 24.12
CA GLY A 65 9.37 -7.82 24.49
C GLY A 65 9.43 -9.17 23.77
N SER A 66 8.34 -9.62 23.14
CA SER A 66 8.28 -10.86 22.36
C SER A 66 7.21 -10.77 21.27
N LEU A 67 7.04 -11.84 20.49
CA LEU A 67 5.96 -11.97 19.50
C LEU A 67 4.67 -12.58 20.08
N ASP A 68 4.66 -12.96 21.36
CA ASP A 68 3.53 -13.69 21.97
C ASP A 68 2.24 -12.86 21.96
N SER A 69 2.37 -11.54 22.09
CA SER A 69 1.25 -10.59 22.07
C SER A 69 0.94 -10.03 20.68
N LYS A 70 1.58 -10.54 19.61
CA LYS A 70 1.41 -10.00 18.25
C LYS A 70 -0.04 -10.13 17.77
N GLU A 71 -0.69 -11.26 18.03
CA GLU A 71 -2.08 -11.48 17.63
C GLU A 71 -3.02 -10.49 18.32
N GLU A 72 -2.88 -10.31 19.63
CA GLU A 72 -3.68 -9.36 20.41
C GLU A 72 -3.41 -7.90 20.00
N LEU A 73 -2.15 -7.54 19.77
CA LEU A 73 -1.76 -6.23 19.23
C LEU A 73 -2.47 -5.97 17.89
N MET A 74 -2.42 -6.94 16.98
CA MET A 74 -3.05 -6.79 15.66
C MET A 74 -4.57 -6.73 15.76
N LYS A 75 -5.19 -7.53 16.62
CA LYS A 75 -6.63 -7.47 16.85
C LYS A 75 -7.08 -6.09 17.31
N ARG A 76 -6.37 -5.48 18.27
CA ARG A 76 -6.66 -4.12 18.77
C ARG A 76 -6.39 -3.04 17.73
N ALA A 77 -5.29 -3.16 16.99
CA ALA A 77 -4.96 -2.21 15.93
C ALA A 77 -5.99 -2.27 14.80
N THR A 78 -6.39 -3.47 14.35
CA THR A 78 -7.43 -3.64 13.32
C THR A 78 -8.76 -3.02 13.74
N ALA A 79 -9.16 -3.13 15.02
CA ALA A 79 -10.37 -2.48 15.53
C ALA A 79 -10.30 -0.94 15.50
N LYS A 80 -9.10 -0.37 15.46
CA LYS A 80 -8.83 1.09 15.38
C LYS A 80 -8.44 1.56 13.97
N TRP A 81 -8.26 0.63 13.03
CA TRP A 81 -7.83 0.92 11.66
C TRP A 81 -8.99 1.47 10.82
N ILE A 82 -9.45 2.68 11.18
CA ILE A 82 -10.62 3.32 10.60
C ILE A 82 -10.18 4.56 9.82
N PHE A 83 -10.50 4.55 8.53
CA PHE A 83 -10.22 5.65 7.61
C PHE A 83 -11.28 6.74 7.72
N THR A 84 -10.85 7.99 7.71
CA THR A 84 -11.66 9.20 7.66
C THR A 84 -11.49 9.89 6.30
N GLU A 85 -12.27 10.93 6.02
CA GLU A 85 -12.14 11.71 4.78
C GLU A 85 -10.80 12.43 4.69
N ASN A 86 -10.21 12.81 5.82
CA ASN A 86 -8.90 13.49 5.89
C ASN A 86 -7.73 12.58 5.51
N ASP A 87 -7.96 11.26 5.48
CA ASP A 87 -6.91 10.30 5.11
C ASP A 87 -6.80 10.13 3.60
N LEU A 88 -7.80 10.55 2.82
CA LEU A 88 -7.78 10.45 1.36
C LEU A 88 -6.78 11.45 0.77
N TYR A 89 -5.83 10.98 -0.04
CA TYR A 89 -4.97 11.89 -0.79
C TYR A 89 -5.76 12.60 -1.88
N ALA A 90 -5.60 13.92 -1.98
CA ALA A 90 -6.33 14.77 -2.92
C ALA A 90 -6.13 14.39 -4.40
N ASP A 91 -5.01 13.75 -4.74
CA ASP A 91 -4.66 13.32 -6.09
C ASP A 91 -5.19 11.92 -6.47
N ALA A 92 -5.63 11.12 -5.48
CA ALA A 92 -5.93 9.71 -5.70
C ALA A 92 -7.14 9.48 -6.61
N LYS A 93 -8.27 10.12 -6.31
CA LYS A 93 -9.50 9.92 -7.08
C LYS A 93 -9.34 10.37 -8.53
N ASN A 94 -8.78 11.56 -8.75
CA ASN A 94 -8.54 12.09 -10.10
C ASN A 94 -7.59 11.19 -10.91
N CYS A 95 -6.53 10.64 -10.29
CA CYS A 95 -5.64 9.70 -10.95
C CYS A 95 -6.39 8.44 -11.41
N ILE A 96 -7.20 7.83 -10.54
CA ILE A 96 -7.97 6.62 -10.85
C ILE A 96 -9.00 6.89 -11.96
N GLU A 97 -9.73 8.00 -11.87
CA GLU A 97 -10.70 8.41 -12.90
C GLU A 97 -10.03 8.63 -14.25
N THR A 98 -8.87 9.29 -14.27
CA THR A 98 -8.09 9.53 -15.49
C THR A 98 -7.63 8.21 -16.10
N MET A 99 -7.07 7.28 -15.31
CA MET A 99 -6.68 5.96 -15.82
C MET A 99 -7.89 5.17 -16.34
N ARG A 100 -9.03 5.23 -15.66
CA ARG A 100 -10.24 4.56 -16.15
C ARG A 100 -10.72 5.15 -17.48
N SER A 101 -10.61 6.46 -17.65
CA SER A 101 -11.01 7.16 -18.89
C SER A 101 -10.17 6.79 -20.12
N THR A 102 -8.95 6.28 -19.93
CA THR A 102 -8.09 5.79 -21.02
C THR A 102 -8.45 4.36 -21.45
N GLY A 103 -9.43 3.74 -20.79
CA GLY A 103 -9.86 2.36 -21.04
C GLY A 103 -9.15 1.32 -20.18
N CYS A 104 -8.27 1.73 -19.25
CA CYS A 104 -7.61 0.80 -18.33
C CYS A 104 -8.61 0.17 -17.37
N LYS A 105 -8.41 -1.12 -17.10
CA LYS A 105 -9.00 -1.82 -15.97
C LYS A 105 -8.30 -1.41 -14.68
N ILE A 106 -9.06 -1.15 -13.63
CA ILE A 106 -8.54 -0.67 -12.34
C ILE A 106 -8.61 -1.80 -11.32
N GLY A 107 -7.48 -2.18 -10.75
CA GLY A 107 -7.39 -3.11 -9.64
C GLY A 107 -6.85 -2.46 -8.37
N ILE A 108 -7.18 -3.07 -7.24
CA ILE A 108 -6.54 -2.82 -5.95
C ILE A 108 -5.75 -4.06 -5.54
N VAL A 109 -4.53 -3.87 -5.07
CA VAL A 109 -3.68 -4.93 -4.50
C VAL A 109 -3.04 -4.38 -3.22
N ALA A 110 -3.63 -4.69 -2.07
CA ALA A 110 -3.31 -4.00 -0.82
C ALA A 110 -3.34 -4.87 0.44
N ASN A 111 -2.36 -4.66 1.31
CA ASN A 111 -2.28 -5.30 2.63
C ASN A 111 -3.06 -4.48 3.66
N GLN A 112 -4.39 -4.64 3.66
CA GLN A 112 -5.31 -3.77 4.41
C GLN A 112 -6.35 -4.56 5.20
N ALA A 113 -6.85 -3.95 6.27
CA ALA A 113 -8.03 -4.43 6.97
C ALA A 113 -9.30 -4.24 6.12
N ARG A 114 -10.35 -5.04 6.40
CA ARG A 114 -11.64 -4.96 5.69
C ARG A 114 -12.33 -3.59 5.83
N THR A 115 -11.99 -2.80 6.85
CA THR A 115 -12.50 -1.44 7.07
C THR A 115 -12.24 -0.50 5.90
N VAL A 116 -11.19 -0.74 5.10
CA VAL A 116 -10.87 0.09 3.94
C VAL A 116 -11.95 0.05 2.85
N VAL A 117 -12.73 -1.03 2.77
CA VAL A 117 -13.82 -1.17 1.78
C VAL A 117 -14.87 -0.08 1.99
N GLN A 118 -15.22 0.20 3.25
CA GLN A 118 -16.17 1.25 3.61
C GLN A 118 -15.64 2.65 3.26
N ALA A 119 -14.32 2.86 3.36
CA ALA A 119 -13.69 4.11 2.99
C ALA A 119 -13.78 4.34 1.46
N LEU A 120 -13.45 3.31 0.68
CA LEU A 120 -13.54 3.34 -0.78
C LEU A 120 -14.98 3.58 -1.25
N GLU A 121 -15.98 3.00 -0.57
CA GLU A 121 -17.40 3.26 -0.83
C GLU A 121 -17.79 4.71 -0.51
N ARG A 122 -17.45 5.19 0.70
CA ARG A 122 -17.72 6.58 1.13
C ARG A 122 -17.17 7.60 0.14
N ASP A 123 -15.95 7.39 -0.32
CA ASP A 123 -15.26 8.34 -1.20
C ASP A 123 -15.61 8.14 -2.69
N SER A 124 -16.53 7.21 -2.98
CA SER A 124 -16.98 6.84 -4.32
C SER A 124 -15.85 6.36 -5.23
N ILE A 125 -14.84 5.71 -4.66
CA ILE A 125 -13.72 5.09 -5.39
C ILE A 125 -14.05 3.62 -5.71
N ALA A 126 -14.81 2.92 -4.86
CA ALA A 126 -15.16 1.52 -5.05
C ALA A 126 -15.80 1.23 -6.43
N GLN A 127 -16.63 2.14 -6.92
CA GLN A 127 -17.29 2.03 -8.24
C GLN A 127 -16.35 2.21 -9.44
N LEU A 128 -15.12 2.68 -9.23
CA LEU A 128 -14.10 2.85 -10.25
C LEU A 128 -13.19 1.63 -10.38
N VAL A 129 -13.28 0.69 -9.43
CA VAL A 129 -12.42 -0.47 -9.28
C VAL A 129 -13.09 -1.70 -9.88
N ASP A 130 -12.43 -2.35 -10.84
CA ASP A 130 -12.90 -3.59 -11.46
C ASP A 130 -12.53 -4.84 -10.63
N PHE A 131 -11.44 -4.78 -9.83
CA PHE A 131 -11.05 -5.85 -8.89
C PHE A 131 -10.52 -5.32 -7.56
N LEU A 132 -11.04 -5.86 -6.44
CA LEU A 132 -10.68 -5.45 -5.07
C LEU A 132 -9.83 -6.51 -4.35
N GLY A 133 -8.52 -6.51 -4.58
CA GLY A 133 -7.54 -7.39 -3.92
C GLY A 133 -7.06 -6.86 -2.57
N VAL A 134 -7.96 -6.75 -1.60
CA VAL A 134 -7.61 -6.43 -0.20
C VAL A 134 -7.27 -7.71 0.55
N SER A 135 -6.11 -7.79 1.21
CA SER A 135 -5.63 -9.03 1.83
C SER A 135 -6.59 -9.64 2.85
N ALA A 136 -7.25 -8.82 3.69
CA ALA A 136 -8.28 -9.28 4.63
C ALA A 136 -9.57 -9.79 3.95
N VAL A 137 -9.75 -9.55 2.65
CA VAL A 137 -10.88 -10.02 1.84
C VAL A 137 -10.51 -11.28 1.07
N VAL A 138 -9.33 -11.31 0.44
CA VAL A 138 -8.91 -12.42 -0.45
C VAL A 138 -8.05 -13.48 0.25
N GLY A 139 -7.56 -13.22 1.47
CA GLY A 139 -6.77 -14.16 2.27
C GLY A 139 -5.32 -14.33 1.83
N ILE A 140 -4.83 -13.49 0.92
CA ILE A 140 -3.46 -13.47 0.39
C ILE A 140 -2.92 -12.06 0.58
N GLU A 141 -1.66 -11.92 0.97
CA GLU A 141 -1.02 -10.61 1.19
C GLU A 141 0.28 -10.47 0.38
N LYS A 142 0.60 -9.23 -0.02
CA LYS A 142 1.93 -8.89 -0.55
C LYS A 142 3.00 -9.19 0.52
N PRO A 143 4.19 -9.69 0.15
CA PRO A 143 4.75 -9.78 -1.19
C PRO A 143 4.44 -11.10 -1.94
N ASP A 144 3.45 -11.89 -1.51
CA ASP A 144 3.12 -13.14 -2.21
C ASP A 144 2.69 -12.83 -3.66
N PRO A 145 3.35 -13.38 -4.69
CA PRO A 145 2.98 -13.14 -6.08
C PRO A 145 1.55 -13.57 -6.43
N ALA A 146 0.93 -14.44 -5.62
CA ALA A 146 -0.43 -14.91 -5.87
C ALA A 146 -1.48 -13.79 -5.86
N ILE A 147 -1.31 -12.73 -5.07
CA ILE A 147 -2.27 -11.61 -5.05
C ILE A 147 -2.21 -10.78 -6.35
N PHE A 148 -1.02 -10.59 -6.90
CA PHE A 148 -0.84 -9.91 -8.19
C PHE A 148 -1.36 -10.77 -9.34
N LYS A 149 -1.10 -12.08 -9.33
CA LYS A 149 -1.65 -13.02 -10.32
C LYS A 149 -3.17 -13.05 -10.28
N LEU A 150 -3.76 -13.01 -9.08
CA LEU A 150 -5.20 -12.90 -8.92
C LEU A 150 -5.72 -11.61 -9.56
N ALA A 151 -5.08 -10.47 -9.28
CA ALA A 151 -5.46 -9.21 -9.91
C ALA A 151 -5.37 -9.25 -11.44
N LEU A 152 -4.28 -9.76 -12.01
CA LEU A 152 -4.12 -9.90 -13.46
C LEU A 152 -5.21 -10.78 -14.08
N ASN A 153 -5.55 -11.90 -13.43
CA ASN A 153 -6.60 -12.80 -13.88
C ASN A 153 -7.98 -12.13 -13.88
N GLU A 154 -8.34 -11.45 -12.79
CA GLU A 154 -9.65 -10.78 -12.63
C GLU A 154 -9.79 -9.56 -13.56
N LEU A 155 -8.71 -8.82 -13.79
CA LEU A 155 -8.69 -7.73 -14.76
C LEU A 155 -8.66 -8.22 -16.21
N GLY A 156 -8.25 -9.48 -16.44
CA GLY A 156 -8.08 -10.06 -17.77
C GLY A 156 -6.93 -9.42 -18.56
N THR A 157 -5.88 -8.96 -17.88
CA THR A 157 -4.75 -8.25 -18.48
C THR A 157 -3.46 -9.05 -18.40
N ALA A 158 -2.61 -8.93 -19.43
CA ALA A 158 -1.27 -9.51 -19.40
C ALA A 158 -0.39 -8.75 -18.39
N PRO A 159 0.58 -9.41 -17.72
CA PRO A 159 1.51 -8.74 -16.81
C PRO A 159 2.21 -7.56 -17.48
N GLU A 160 2.74 -7.77 -18.70
CA GLU A 160 3.47 -6.75 -19.45
C GLU A 160 2.57 -5.59 -19.87
N GLN A 161 1.25 -5.71 -19.81
CA GLN A 161 0.30 -4.64 -20.12
C GLN A 161 -0.35 -4.05 -18.87
N THR A 162 0.20 -4.35 -17.69
CA THR A 162 -0.33 -3.91 -16.40
C THR A 162 0.73 -3.16 -15.61
N VAL A 163 0.36 -1.99 -15.09
CA VAL A 163 1.21 -1.22 -14.17
C VAL A 163 0.75 -1.44 -12.73
N HIS A 164 1.67 -1.72 -11.81
CA HIS A 164 1.40 -1.65 -10.38
C HIS A 164 1.93 -0.34 -9.78
N VAL A 165 1.05 0.40 -9.11
CA VAL A 165 1.35 1.67 -8.43
C VAL A 165 1.37 1.41 -6.92
N GLY A 166 2.56 1.51 -6.32
CA GLY A 166 2.80 1.23 -4.91
C GLY A 166 3.87 2.14 -4.32
N ASN A 167 4.10 2.04 -3.01
CA ASN A 167 5.06 2.90 -2.31
C ASN A 167 6.20 2.10 -1.66
N ARG A 168 6.22 0.77 -1.76
CA ARG A 168 7.28 -0.05 -1.18
C ARG A 168 8.00 -0.92 -2.19
N LEU A 169 9.33 -0.94 -2.11
CA LEU A 169 10.13 -1.77 -3.02
C LEU A 169 9.94 -3.27 -2.73
N ASP A 170 9.91 -3.65 -1.46
CA ASP A 170 9.87 -5.05 -1.02
C ASP A 170 8.53 -5.75 -1.25
N THR A 171 7.43 -4.99 -1.18
CA THR A 171 6.07 -5.54 -1.22
C THR A 171 5.30 -5.17 -2.47
N ASP A 172 5.59 -4.04 -3.12
CA ASP A 172 4.90 -3.60 -4.33
C ASP A 172 5.75 -3.80 -5.57
N VAL A 173 6.89 -3.13 -5.64
CA VAL A 173 7.68 -3.01 -6.88
C VAL A 173 8.32 -4.34 -7.27
N LEU A 174 9.17 -4.90 -6.41
CA LEU A 174 9.93 -6.11 -6.74
C LEU A 174 9.03 -7.33 -6.98
N PRO A 175 7.96 -7.59 -6.20
CA PRO A 175 7.06 -8.71 -6.47
C PRO A 175 6.27 -8.56 -7.78
N ALA A 176 5.81 -7.34 -8.13
CA ALA A 176 5.11 -7.08 -9.39
C ALA A 176 6.05 -7.26 -10.60
N GLN A 177 7.28 -6.71 -10.53
CA GLN A 177 8.28 -6.87 -11.59
C GLN A 177 8.65 -8.33 -11.85
N LYS A 178 8.71 -9.17 -10.80
CA LYS A 178 8.97 -10.62 -10.95
C LYS A 178 7.91 -11.34 -11.79
N LEU A 179 6.73 -10.75 -11.96
CA LEU A 179 5.67 -11.26 -12.81
C LEU A 179 5.67 -10.66 -14.22
N GLY A 180 6.56 -9.71 -14.51
CA GLY A 180 6.62 -8.99 -15.79
C GLY A 180 5.77 -7.72 -15.82
N MET A 181 5.24 -7.27 -14.68
CA MET A 181 4.49 -6.01 -14.61
C MET A 181 5.43 -4.80 -14.67
N CYS A 182 4.98 -3.73 -15.32
CA CYS A 182 5.55 -2.41 -15.13
C CYS A 182 5.19 -1.88 -13.74
N THR A 183 6.00 -0.96 -13.21
CA THR A 183 5.86 -0.49 -11.83
C THR A 183 6.06 1.00 -11.71
N ALA A 184 5.20 1.64 -10.92
CA ALA A 184 5.33 3.02 -10.52
C ALA A 184 5.49 3.11 -9.00
N TRP A 185 6.62 3.66 -8.57
CA TRP A 185 6.95 3.86 -7.17
C TRP A 185 6.63 5.29 -6.74
N ILE A 186 5.71 5.41 -5.78
CA ILE A 186 5.34 6.70 -5.21
C ILE A 186 6.17 6.97 -3.96
N LEU A 187 6.94 8.06 -3.95
CA LEU A 187 7.82 8.46 -2.84
C LEU A 187 7.05 9.16 -1.70
N ARG A 188 6.03 8.50 -1.15
CA ARG A 188 5.24 8.97 0.00
C ARG A 188 4.74 7.83 0.88
N GLY A 189 4.28 8.16 2.09
CA GLY A 189 3.78 7.17 3.05
C GLY A 189 4.92 6.26 3.53
N GLU A 190 4.75 4.95 3.43
CA GLU A 190 5.77 3.95 3.78
C GLU A 190 6.93 3.77 2.78
N ALA A 191 7.06 4.64 1.77
CA ALA A 191 8.28 4.68 0.96
C ALA A 191 9.53 4.95 1.79
N ASN A 192 10.68 4.41 1.37
CA ASN A 192 11.96 4.77 1.97
C ASN A 192 12.17 6.30 1.84
N PRO A 193 12.29 7.06 2.95
CA PRO A 193 12.46 8.51 2.89
C PRO A 193 13.83 8.92 2.33
N ASP A 194 14.82 8.01 2.37
CA ASP A 194 16.19 8.25 1.91
C ASP A 194 16.57 7.17 0.85
N PRO A 195 15.93 7.16 -0.32
CA PRO A 195 16.19 6.16 -1.35
C PRO A 195 17.58 6.35 -1.96
N THR A 196 18.27 5.25 -2.23
CA THR A 196 19.56 5.29 -2.94
C THR A 196 19.37 5.50 -4.45
N ASP A 197 20.43 5.86 -5.16
CA ASP A 197 20.41 5.93 -6.63
C ASP A 197 20.04 4.58 -7.29
N ALA A 198 20.32 3.46 -6.61
CA ALA A 198 19.94 2.14 -7.10
C ALA A 198 18.44 1.88 -6.90
N ASP A 199 17.89 2.29 -5.76
CA ASP A 199 16.46 2.20 -5.46
C ASP A 199 15.64 2.98 -6.50
N LEU A 200 16.06 4.21 -6.80
CA LEU A 200 15.40 5.09 -7.77
C LEU A 200 15.44 4.56 -9.22
N LYS A 201 16.34 3.63 -9.54
CA LYS A 201 16.45 2.98 -10.86
C LYS A 201 15.73 1.64 -10.94
N THR A 202 15.19 1.16 -9.81
CA THR A 202 14.52 -0.14 -9.74
C THR A 202 13.16 -0.14 -10.45
N PRO A 203 12.19 0.74 -10.10
CA PRO A 203 10.91 0.83 -10.79
C PRO A 203 11.02 1.53 -12.15
N ASP A 204 10.01 1.34 -13.01
CA ASP A 204 9.92 1.97 -14.33
C ASP A 204 9.57 3.47 -14.22
N ILE A 205 8.76 3.82 -13.22
CA ILE A 205 8.32 5.19 -12.93
C ILE A 205 8.61 5.50 -11.46
N VAL A 206 9.14 6.69 -11.17
CA VAL A 206 9.29 7.23 -9.81
C VAL A 206 8.68 8.62 -9.75
N LEU A 207 7.71 8.83 -8.87
CA LEU A 207 7.07 10.13 -8.66
C LEU A 207 6.83 10.38 -7.17
N PRO A 208 6.81 11.63 -6.70
CA PRO A 208 6.52 11.94 -5.29
C PRO A 208 5.04 11.78 -4.91
N SER A 209 4.16 11.68 -5.90
CA SER A 209 2.71 11.61 -5.71
C SER A 209 2.02 10.99 -6.94
N LEU A 210 0.69 10.88 -6.92
CA LEU A 210 -0.07 10.38 -8.08
C LEU A 210 -0.23 11.42 -9.18
N VAL A 211 0.18 12.67 -8.94
CA VAL A 211 0.23 13.71 -9.96
C VAL A 211 1.28 13.33 -11.01
N GLY A 212 0.86 13.25 -12.28
CA GLY A 212 1.73 12.86 -13.38
C GLY A 212 1.76 11.35 -13.68
N ILE A 213 1.10 10.51 -12.87
CA ILE A 213 1.06 9.06 -13.10
C ILE A 213 0.40 8.70 -14.45
N PRO A 214 -0.76 9.26 -14.82
CA PRO A 214 -1.36 8.97 -16.12
C PRO A 214 -0.43 9.29 -17.29
N GLU A 215 0.25 10.43 -17.24
CA GLU A 215 1.20 10.87 -18.26
C GLU A 215 2.45 9.99 -18.31
N ALA A 216 3.00 9.64 -17.14
CA ALA A 216 4.17 8.78 -17.03
C ALA A 216 3.88 7.36 -17.55
N ILE A 217 2.70 6.82 -17.22
CA ILE A 217 2.26 5.51 -17.70
C ILE A 217 2.05 5.53 -19.23
N ALA A 218 1.51 6.61 -19.79
CA ALA A 218 1.34 6.75 -21.23
C ALA A 218 2.68 6.86 -22.00
N ALA A 219 3.77 7.20 -21.31
CA ALA A 219 5.11 7.37 -21.89
C ALA A 219 5.98 6.09 -21.87
N LEU A 220 5.50 4.99 -21.27
CA LEU A 220 6.14 3.66 -21.31
C LEU A 220 6.06 3.03 -22.71
#